data_AF-T1B2D2-F1
#
_entry.id   AF-T1B2D2-F1
#
_cell.length_a   1.000
_cell.length_b   1.000
_cell.length_c   1.000
_cell.angle_alpha   90.00
_cell.angle_beta   90.00
_cell.angle_gamma   90.00
#
_symmetry.space_group_name_H-M   'P 1'
#
loop_
_entity.id
_entity.type
_entity.pdbx_description
1 polymer ?
#
loop_
_entity_poly.entity_id
_entity_poly.type
_entity_poly.pdbx_seq_one_letter_code
_entity_poly.pdbx_strand_id
1 'polypeptide(L)'
;IDEHIGMTIAGYVGDAQTLVRYVRAEVNLYRLRRGSPVSVEGAATLLANILNGNRLYPYLAWVILGGVDPRGNHIFSVDPAGGSIEDKYVSVGSGQALAYGVLEEAYEAGLSLSEGVDVALRGLTSAMRRDSNSGDGYLVATISEKEYHDLTEDEIRKRLTKLKIA
;
A
#
# COMPACT_ATOMS: atom_id res chain seq x y z
N ILE A 1 -7.24 6.50 -1.09
CA ILE A 1 -7.09 7.97 -1.36
C ILE A 1 -8.02 8.44 -2.47
N ASP A 2 -8.40 7.54 -3.36
CA ASP A 2 -9.57 7.64 -4.24
C ASP A 2 -10.30 6.29 -4.19
N GLU A 3 -11.35 6.10 -4.98
CA GLU A 3 -12.12 4.84 -5.06
C GLU A 3 -11.29 3.68 -5.64
N HIS A 4 -10.33 3.97 -6.53
CA HIS A 4 -9.50 2.96 -7.22
C HIS A 4 -8.03 2.96 -6.79
N ILE A 5 -7.65 3.80 -5.81
CA ILE A 5 -6.26 3.96 -5.34
C ILE A 5 -6.21 3.95 -3.82
N GLY A 6 -5.45 3.01 -3.26
CA GLY A 6 -5.07 2.89 -1.85
C GLY A 6 -3.66 3.42 -1.58
N MET A 7 -3.42 3.79 -0.33
CA MET A 7 -2.13 4.30 0.12
C MET A 7 -1.87 3.83 1.56
N THR A 8 -0.70 3.27 1.82
CA THR A 8 -0.28 2.84 3.17
C THR A 8 0.59 3.88 3.86
N ILE A 9 0.94 3.64 5.12
CA ILE A 9 1.82 4.52 5.90
C ILE A 9 2.94 3.71 6.57
N ALA A 10 4.18 4.18 6.46
CA ALA A 10 5.31 3.77 7.28
C ALA A 10 6.24 4.97 7.52
N GLY A 11 6.97 4.97 8.64
CA GLY A 11 7.76 6.11 9.09
C GLY A 11 7.01 7.01 10.07
N TYR A 12 7.21 8.32 9.99
CA TYR A 12 6.60 9.27 10.93
C TYR A 12 5.12 9.46 10.60
N VAL A 13 4.25 9.07 11.54
CA VAL A 13 2.78 9.07 11.32
C VAL A 13 2.23 10.45 10.95
N GLY A 14 2.75 11.53 11.57
CA GLY A 14 2.32 12.89 11.27
C GLY A 14 2.64 13.31 9.83
N ASP A 15 3.81 12.92 9.34
CA ASP A 15 4.24 13.18 7.96
C ASP A 15 3.40 12.37 6.98
N ALA A 16 3.28 11.06 7.22
CA ALA A 16 2.51 10.16 6.36
C ALA A 16 1.03 10.59 6.25
N GLN A 17 0.38 10.92 7.36
CA GLN A 17 -1.00 11.42 7.36
C GLN A 17 -1.15 12.76 6.63
N THR A 18 -0.14 13.63 6.72
CA THR A 18 -0.12 14.89 5.97
C THR A 18 -0.04 14.64 4.46
N LEU A 19 0.84 13.74 4.04
CA LEU A 19 0.93 13.30 2.65
C LEU A 19 -0.38 12.70 2.13
N VAL A 20 -1.03 11.83 2.91
CA VAL A 20 -2.35 11.25 2.55
C VAL A 20 -3.36 12.37 2.27
N ARG A 21 -3.41 13.41 3.10
CA ARG A 21 -4.35 14.53 2.93
C ARG A 21 -4.04 15.33 1.66
N TYR A 22 -2.76 15.64 1.41
CA TYR A 22 -2.36 16.38 0.21
C TYR A 22 -2.63 15.61 -1.07
N VAL A 23 -2.21 14.34 -1.14
CA VAL A 23 -2.45 13.51 -2.32
C VAL A 23 -3.96 13.35 -2.56
N ARG A 24 -4.76 13.08 -1.51
CA ARG A 24 -6.21 12.99 -1.64
C ARG A 24 -6.83 14.28 -2.18
N ALA A 25 -6.38 15.44 -1.72
CA ALA A 25 -6.90 16.73 -2.21
C ALA A 25 -6.57 16.94 -3.70
N GLU A 26 -5.33 16.68 -4.09
CA GLU A 26 -4.87 16.86 -5.48
C GLU A 26 -5.52 15.88 -6.45
N VAL A 27 -5.69 14.61 -6.07
CA VAL A 27 -6.37 13.61 -6.91
C VAL A 27 -7.85 14.00 -7.12
N ASN A 28 -8.53 14.48 -6.08
CA ASN A 28 -9.88 14.99 -6.22
C ASN A 28 -9.95 16.23 -7.11
N LEU A 29 -9.01 17.16 -6.96
CA LEU A 29 -8.93 18.35 -7.79
C LEU A 29 -8.67 18.00 -9.27
N TYR A 30 -7.79 17.03 -9.53
CA TYR A 30 -7.55 16.49 -10.87
C TYR A 30 -8.85 15.99 -11.49
N ARG A 31 -9.60 15.15 -10.77
CA ARG A 31 -10.87 14.60 -11.22
C ARG A 31 -11.89 15.69 -11.55
N LEU A 32 -12.01 16.71 -10.70
CA LEU A 32 -12.91 17.86 -10.94
C LEU A 32 -12.52 18.66 -12.19
N ARG A 33 -11.22 18.83 -12.45
CA ARG A 33 -10.71 19.62 -13.59
C ARG A 33 -10.75 18.86 -14.91
N ARG A 34 -10.49 17.55 -14.88
CA ARG A 34 -10.35 16.72 -16.09
C ARG A 34 -11.59 15.92 -16.43
N GLY A 35 -12.52 15.78 -15.48
CA GLY A 35 -13.71 14.93 -15.64
C GLY A 35 -13.41 13.43 -15.63
N SER A 36 -12.18 13.04 -15.27
CA SER A 36 -11.74 11.64 -15.20
C SER A 36 -10.82 11.43 -14.00
N PRO A 37 -10.80 10.23 -13.39
CA PRO A 37 -9.87 9.92 -12.31
C PRO A 37 -8.41 9.99 -12.79
N VAL A 38 -7.49 10.20 -11.85
CA VAL A 38 -6.04 10.11 -12.12
C VAL A 38 -5.64 8.65 -12.34
N SER A 39 -4.61 8.39 -13.16
CA SER A 39 -3.98 7.06 -13.22
C SER A 39 -3.20 6.76 -11.93
N VAL A 40 -2.96 5.48 -11.62
CA VAL A 40 -2.21 5.08 -10.42
C VAL A 40 -0.78 5.63 -10.48
N GLU A 41 -0.12 5.48 -11.63
CA GLU A 41 1.21 6.06 -11.89
C GLU A 41 1.21 7.59 -11.79
N GLY A 42 0.13 8.25 -12.22
CA GLY A 42 -0.02 9.70 -12.09
C GLY A 42 -0.07 10.15 -10.63
N ALA A 43 -0.79 9.41 -9.78
CA ALA A 43 -0.81 9.65 -8.34
C ALA A 43 0.56 9.36 -7.69
N ALA A 44 1.26 8.29 -8.10
CA ALA A 44 2.60 7.96 -7.63
C ALA A 44 3.62 9.05 -8.00
N THR A 45 3.58 9.53 -9.24
CA THR A 45 4.43 10.62 -9.75
C THR A 45 4.16 11.93 -9.00
N LEU A 46 2.89 12.24 -8.74
CA LEU A 46 2.52 13.40 -7.94
C LEU A 46 3.11 13.32 -6.51
N LEU A 47 2.95 12.19 -5.83
CA LEU A 47 3.50 11.98 -4.49
C LEU A 47 5.03 12.10 -4.49
N ALA A 48 5.70 11.48 -5.47
CA ALA A 48 7.14 11.58 -5.66
C ALA A 48 7.62 13.03 -5.82
N ASN A 49 6.91 13.83 -6.63
CA ASN A 49 7.22 15.24 -6.81
C ASN A 49 7.01 16.07 -5.53
N ILE A 50 5.96 15.79 -4.76
CA ILE A 50 5.73 16.44 -3.45
C ILE A 50 6.90 16.14 -2.50
N LEU A 51 7.33 14.88 -2.42
CA LEU A 51 8.44 14.46 -1.55
C LEU A 51 9.77 15.06 -2.00
N ASN A 52 10.09 14.99 -3.29
CA ASN A 52 11.31 15.56 -3.85
C ASN A 52 11.39 17.08 -3.64
N GLY A 53 10.26 17.78 -3.79
CA GLY A 53 10.17 19.22 -3.55
C GLY A 53 10.45 19.63 -2.10
N ASN A 54 10.30 18.70 -1.15
CA ASN A 54 10.56 18.91 0.27
C ASN A 54 11.91 18.31 0.74
N ARG A 55 12.82 17.93 -0.16
CA ARG A 55 14.09 17.24 0.19
C ARG A 55 14.97 17.93 1.23
N LEU A 56 14.84 19.25 1.43
CA LEU A 56 15.60 19.99 2.45
C LEU A 56 15.02 19.81 3.86
N TYR A 57 13.70 19.60 3.95
CA TYR A 57 12.95 19.31 5.18
C TYR A 57 11.98 18.15 4.87
N PRO A 58 12.53 16.92 4.71
CA PRO A 58 11.79 15.83 4.11
C PRO A 58 10.67 15.35 5.04
N TYR A 59 9.55 14.96 4.43
CA TYR A 59 8.58 14.10 5.09
C TYR A 59 9.21 12.71 5.24
N LEU A 60 9.39 12.25 6.47
CA LEU A 60 10.06 10.98 6.76
C LEU A 60 9.04 9.83 6.72
N ALA A 61 8.46 9.61 5.53
CA ALA A 61 7.46 8.60 5.27
C ALA A 61 7.82 7.73 4.05
N TRP A 62 7.68 6.42 4.21
CA TRP A 62 7.75 5.44 3.14
C TRP A 62 6.35 4.94 2.87
N VAL A 63 5.93 4.99 1.63
CA VAL A 63 4.52 4.81 1.26
C VAL A 63 4.42 3.75 0.18
N ILE A 64 3.47 2.84 0.34
CA ILE A 64 3.00 2.00 -0.76
C ILE A 64 1.75 2.67 -1.34
N LEU A 65 1.75 2.92 -2.64
CA LEU A 65 0.59 3.40 -3.38
C LEU A 65 0.19 2.32 -4.37
N GLY A 66 -1.03 1.79 -4.22
CA GLY A 66 -1.53 0.70 -5.05
C GLY A 66 -2.91 1.02 -5.59
N GLY A 67 -3.26 0.47 -6.74
CA GLY A 67 -4.56 0.71 -7.34
C GLY A 67 -4.79 -0.05 -8.62
N VAL A 68 -5.97 0.14 -9.19
CA VAL A 68 -6.37 -0.42 -10.48
C VAL A 68 -6.82 0.70 -11.38
N ASP A 69 -6.24 0.81 -12.57
CA ASP A 69 -6.66 1.76 -13.61
C ASP A 69 -6.81 1.05 -14.97
N PRO A 70 -7.25 1.73 -16.05
CA PRO A 70 -7.46 1.08 -17.35
C PRO A 70 -6.23 0.38 -17.97
N ARG A 71 -5.02 0.63 -17.46
CA ARG A 71 -3.78 -0.03 -17.90
C ARG A 71 -3.44 -1.28 -17.09
N GLY A 72 -4.12 -1.51 -15.97
CA GLY A 72 -3.98 -2.71 -15.15
C GLY A 72 -3.92 -2.42 -13.66
N ASN A 73 -3.36 -3.39 -12.93
CA ASN A 73 -3.07 -3.30 -11.52
C ASN A 73 -1.64 -2.81 -11.30
N HIS A 74 -1.49 -1.86 -10.38
CA HIS A 74 -0.23 -1.18 -10.15
C HIS A 74 0.06 -1.09 -8.65
N ILE A 75 1.33 -1.28 -8.26
CA ILE A 75 1.80 -1.04 -6.90
C ILE A 75 3.16 -0.36 -6.94
N PHE A 76 3.27 0.76 -6.24
CA PHE A 76 4.45 1.61 -6.20
C PHE A 76 4.97 1.70 -4.77
N SER A 77 6.29 1.61 -4.62
CA SER A 77 7.01 2.09 -3.44
C SER A 77 7.44 3.54 -3.69
N VAL A 78 7.17 4.44 -2.73
CA VAL A 78 7.62 5.83 -2.79
C VAL A 78 8.40 6.18 -1.52
N ASP A 79 9.62 6.68 -1.70
CA ASP A 79 10.55 7.02 -0.60
C ASP A 79 10.61 8.54 -0.33
N PRO A 80 11.11 8.96 0.85
CA PRO A 80 11.23 10.38 1.23
C PRO A 80 12.04 11.27 0.28
N ALA A 81 12.94 10.72 -0.53
CA ALA A 81 13.70 11.48 -1.52
C ALA A 81 12.91 11.75 -2.81
N GLY A 82 11.72 11.15 -2.93
CA GLY A 82 10.87 11.18 -4.11
C GLY A 82 11.21 10.12 -5.14
N GLY A 83 11.93 9.06 -4.76
CA GLY A 83 12.03 7.87 -5.60
C GLY A 83 10.67 7.18 -5.69
N SER A 84 10.27 6.76 -6.89
CA SER A 84 9.04 6.00 -7.13
C SER A 84 9.35 4.81 -8.02
N ILE A 85 9.07 3.61 -7.51
CA ILE A 85 9.39 2.34 -8.18
C ILE A 85 8.13 1.49 -8.22
N GLU A 86 7.73 1.07 -9.42
CA GLU A 86 6.68 0.09 -9.62
C GLU A 86 7.23 -1.33 -9.46
N ASP A 87 6.49 -2.21 -8.79
CA ASP A 87 6.86 -3.61 -8.62
C ASP A 87 5.63 -4.53 -8.65
N LYS A 88 5.82 -5.83 -8.47
CA LYS A 88 4.75 -6.85 -8.36
C LYS A 88 4.22 -6.98 -6.94
N TYR A 89 5.07 -6.75 -5.96
CA TYR A 89 4.77 -6.72 -4.54
C TYR A 89 5.77 -5.81 -3.83
N VAL A 90 5.33 -5.14 -2.78
CA VAL A 90 6.16 -4.20 -2.03
C VAL A 90 5.92 -4.40 -0.54
N SER A 91 6.99 -4.32 0.24
CA SER A 91 6.94 -4.20 1.71
C SER A 91 7.80 -3.03 2.16
N VAL A 92 7.28 -2.24 3.10
CA VAL A 92 7.95 -1.08 3.70
C VAL A 92 7.77 -1.10 5.22
N GLY A 93 8.73 -0.55 5.94
CA GLY A 93 8.71 -0.46 7.40
C GLY A 93 9.72 -1.39 8.07
N SER A 94 9.78 -1.39 9.40
CA SER A 94 10.80 -2.13 10.17
C SER A 94 10.76 -3.65 9.93
N GLY A 95 9.56 -4.22 9.73
CA GLY A 95 9.37 -5.64 9.46
C GLY A 95 9.56 -6.05 8.00
N GLN A 96 9.95 -5.14 7.09
CA GLN A 96 9.89 -5.39 5.65
C GLN A 96 10.74 -6.60 5.20
N ALA A 97 11.92 -6.80 5.79
CA ALA A 97 12.80 -7.90 5.41
C ALA A 97 12.18 -9.28 5.72
N LEU A 98 11.44 -9.37 6.83
CA LEU A 98 10.74 -10.59 7.25
C LEU A 98 9.52 -10.88 6.38
N ALA A 99 8.83 -9.82 5.95
CA ALA A 99 7.72 -9.92 5.01
C ALA A 99 8.21 -10.33 3.62
N TYR A 100 9.29 -9.71 3.11
CA TYR A 100 9.86 -10.05 1.80
C TYR A 100 10.23 -11.52 1.68
N GLY A 101 10.85 -12.13 2.70
CA GLY A 101 11.18 -13.56 2.64
C GLY A 101 9.96 -14.47 2.41
N VAL A 102 8.79 -14.09 2.94
CA VAL A 102 7.54 -14.84 2.72
C VAL A 102 6.89 -14.46 1.39
N LEU A 103 6.90 -13.18 1.03
CA LEU A 103 6.33 -12.71 -0.24
C LEU A 103 7.07 -13.33 -1.43
N GLU A 104 8.41 -13.38 -1.38
CA GLU A 104 9.24 -14.00 -2.42
C GLU A 104 9.00 -15.50 -2.58
N GLU A 105 8.73 -16.21 -1.47
CA GLU A 105 8.42 -17.64 -1.50
C GLU A 105 7.00 -17.92 -2.02
N ALA A 106 6.02 -17.12 -1.60
CA ALA A 106 4.60 -17.44 -1.77
C ALA A 106 3.91 -16.70 -2.93
N TYR A 107 4.52 -15.66 -3.47
CA TYR A 107 3.96 -14.92 -4.60
C TYR A 107 4.16 -15.68 -5.91
N GLU A 108 3.07 -15.82 -6.67
CA GLU A 108 3.10 -16.30 -8.05
C GLU A 108 2.35 -15.32 -8.96
N ALA A 109 2.73 -15.28 -10.24
CA ALA A 109 2.00 -14.47 -11.20
C ALA A 109 0.60 -15.07 -11.43
N GLY A 110 -0.44 -14.24 -11.38
CA GLY A 110 -1.82 -14.68 -11.65
C GLY A 110 -2.60 -15.18 -10.44
N LEU A 111 -2.11 -14.96 -9.21
CA LEU A 111 -2.90 -15.20 -7.99
C LEU A 111 -4.26 -14.50 -8.06
N SER A 112 -5.30 -15.19 -7.59
CA SER A 112 -6.59 -14.55 -7.35
C SER A 112 -6.47 -13.53 -6.22
N LEU A 113 -7.41 -12.58 -6.17
CA LEU A 113 -7.47 -11.56 -5.10
C LEU A 113 -7.48 -12.21 -3.70
N SER A 114 -8.18 -13.34 -3.56
CA SER A 114 -8.25 -14.07 -2.29
C SER A 114 -6.93 -14.72 -1.91
N GLU A 115 -6.17 -15.25 -2.87
CA GLU A 115 -4.85 -15.82 -2.62
C GLU A 115 -3.83 -14.72 -2.33
N GLY A 116 -3.91 -13.58 -3.01
CA GLY A 116 -3.09 -12.40 -2.73
C GLY A 116 -3.26 -11.90 -1.28
N VAL A 117 -4.50 -11.88 -0.78
CA VAL A 117 -4.78 -11.59 0.65
C VAL A 117 -4.10 -12.60 1.57
N ASP A 118 -4.18 -13.89 1.24
CA ASP A 118 -3.58 -14.95 2.06
C ASP A 118 -2.04 -14.82 2.09
N VAL A 119 -1.40 -14.48 0.96
CA VAL A 119 0.04 -14.21 0.87
C VAL A 119 0.44 -12.97 1.68
N ALA A 120 -0.32 -11.87 1.56
CA ALA A 120 -0.08 -10.65 2.32
C ALA A 120 -0.20 -10.89 3.84
N LEU A 121 -1.22 -11.65 4.28
CA LEU A 121 -1.40 -12.01 5.68
C LEU A 121 -0.22 -12.83 6.21
N ARG A 122 0.28 -13.82 5.45
CA ARG A 122 1.48 -14.58 5.85
C ARG A 122 2.71 -13.68 6.02
N GLY A 123 2.92 -12.74 5.09
CA GLY A 123 4.01 -11.76 5.17
C GLY A 123 3.91 -10.88 6.41
N LEU A 124 2.71 -10.32 6.68
CA LEU A 124 2.44 -9.53 7.87
C LEU A 124 2.64 -10.34 9.16
N THR A 125 2.13 -11.58 9.24
CA THR A 125 2.33 -12.43 10.41
C THR A 125 3.81 -12.74 10.66
N SER A 126 4.59 -13.00 9.61
CA SER A 126 6.04 -13.22 9.73
C SER A 126 6.74 -12.01 10.33
N ALA A 127 6.42 -10.81 9.83
CA ALA A 127 6.94 -9.55 10.36
C ALA A 127 6.55 -9.35 11.82
N MET A 128 5.26 -9.44 12.15
CA MET A 128 4.73 -9.21 13.51
C MET A 128 5.29 -10.19 14.56
N ARG A 129 5.66 -11.41 14.17
CA ARG A 129 6.22 -12.40 15.10
C ARG A 129 7.68 -12.15 15.47
N ARG A 130 8.41 -11.36 14.68
CA ARG A 130 9.88 -11.25 14.79
C ARG A 130 10.40 -9.82 14.86
N ASP A 131 9.67 -8.84 14.35
CA ASP A 131 9.99 -7.42 14.47
C ASP A 131 9.30 -6.81 15.71
N SER A 132 10.07 -6.22 16.61
CA SER A 132 9.54 -5.62 17.84
C SER A 132 8.66 -4.40 17.60
N ASN A 133 8.76 -3.79 16.41
CA ASN A 133 8.03 -2.58 16.04
C ASN A 133 6.80 -2.87 15.17
N SER A 134 6.47 -4.15 14.93
CA SER A 134 5.31 -4.59 14.15
C SER A 134 4.36 -5.41 15.03
N GLY A 135 3.07 -5.05 15.06
CA GLY A 135 2.09 -5.74 15.91
C GLY A 135 0.69 -5.12 15.84
N ASP A 136 -0.12 -5.37 16.87
CA ASP A 136 -1.44 -4.76 17.08
C ASP A 136 -2.53 -5.10 16.03
N GLY A 137 -2.43 -6.28 15.43
CA GLY A 137 -3.44 -6.81 14.51
C GLY A 137 -3.15 -6.50 13.04
N TYR A 138 -4.20 -6.51 12.24
CA TYR A 138 -4.11 -6.43 10.78
C TYR A 138 -5.13 -5.43 10.25
N LEU A 139 -4.69 -4.60 9.30
CA LEU A 139 -5.56 -3.82 8.45
C LEU A 139 -5.32 -4.29 7.01
N VAL A 140 -6.36 -4.78 6.36
CA VAL A 140 -6.27 -5.33 5.01
C VAL A 140 -7.37 -4.73 4.16
N ALA A 141 -6.98 -4.15 3.03
CA ALA A 141 -7.90 -3.68 2.02
C ALA A 141 -7.60 -4.42 0.70
N THR A 142 -8.65 -4.58 -0.10
CA THR A 142 -8.56 -5.12 -1.45
C THR A 142 -9.06 -4.08 -2.44
N ILE A 143 -8.40 -3.99 -3.60
CA ILE A 143 -8.76 -3.07 -4.67
C ILE A 143 -8.89 -3.88 -5.95
N SER A 144 -10.03 -3.75 -6.61
CA SER A 144 -10.34 -4.38 -7.89
C SER A 144 -10.95 -3.35 -8.84
N GLU A 145 -11.16 -3.73 -10.10
CA GLU A 145 -11.89 -2.88 -11.06
C GLU A 145 -13.32 -2.53 -10.61
N LYS A 146 -13.91 -3.34 -9.73
CA LYS A 146 -15.31 -3.21 -9.31
C LYS A 146 -15.45 -2.44 -8.01
N GLU A 147 -14.54 -2.70 -7.06
CA GLU A 147 -14.68 -2.18 -5.71
C GLU A 147 -13.35 -2.07 -4.97
N TYR A 148 -13.32 -1.11 -4.04
CA TYR A 148 -12.43 -1.05 -2.90
C TYR A 148 -13.16 -1.62 -1.68
N HIS A 149 -12.54 -2.56 -0.97
CA HIS A 149 -13.14 -3.21 0.19
C HIS A 149 -12.12 -3.35 1.33
N ASP A 150 -12.40 -2.70 2.45
CA ASP A 150 -11.71 -2.94 3.72
C ASP A 150 -12.24 -4.23 4.35
N LEU A 151 -11.36 -5.21 4.57
CA LEU A 151 -11.75 -6.45 5.22
C LEU A 151 -12.06 -6.18 6.69
N THR A 152 -13.15 -6.78 7.16
CA THR A 152 -13.54 -6.76 8.57
C THR A 152 -12.62 -7.65 9.41
N GLU A 153 -12.54 -7.37 10.71
CA GLU A 153 -11.78 -8.20 11.66
C GLU A 153 -12.21 -9.68 11.62
N ASP A 154 -13.51 -9.95 11.45
CA ASP A 154 -14.04 -11.30 11.36
C ASP A 154 -13.58 -12.03 10.10
N GLU A 155 -13.53 -11.35 8.95
CA GLU A 155 -13.01 -11.93 7.70
C GLU A 155 -11.52 -12.25 7.82
N ILE A 156 -10.75 -11.34 8.38
CA ILE A 156 -9.32 -11.53 8.64
C ILE A 156 -9.13 -12.72 9.60
N ARG A 157 -9.86 -12.77 10.71
CA ARG A 157 -9.74 -13.84 11.71
C ARG A 157 -10.09 -15.22 11.13
N LYS A 158 -11.13 -15.31 10.30
CA LYS A 158 -11.48 -16.56 9.59
C LYS A 158 -10.34 -17.01 8.68
N ARG A 159 -9.71 -16.09 7.93
CA ARG A 159 -8.56 -16.39 7.06
C ARG A 159 -7.33 -16.82 7.86
N LEU A 160 -6.95 -16.09 8.91
CA LEU A 160 -5.82 -16.46 9.78
C LEU A 160 -5.98 -17.86 10.37
N THR A 161 -7.20 -18.21 10.80
CA THR A 161 -7.54 -19.56 11.31
C THR A 161 -7.38 -20.62 10.23
N LYS A 162 -7.93 -20.38 9.02
CA LYS A 162 -7.81 -21.29 7.87
C LYS A 162 -6.35 -21.52 7.48
N LEU A 163 -5.54 -20.47 7.52
CA LEU A 163 -4.11 -20.50 7.19
C LEU A 163 -3.25 -21.08 8.32
N LYS A 164 -3.79 -21.30 9.52
CA LYS A 164 -3.07 -21.76 10.72
C LYS A 164 -1.91 -20.83 11.11
N ILE A 165 -2.11 -19.53 10.91
CA ILE A 165 -1.14 -18.47 11.26
C ILE A 165 -1.66 -17.50 12.32
N ALA A 166 -2.84 -17.78 12.88
CA ALA A 166 -3.36 -17.12 14.07
C ALA A 166 -2.37 -17.20 15.24
#